data_AF-A0A397V258-F1
#
_entry.id   AF-A0A397V258-F1
#
_cell.length_a   1.000
_cell.length_b   1.000
_cell.length_c   1.000
_cell.angle_alpha   90.00
_cell.angle_beta   90.00
_cell.angle_gamma   90.00
#
_symmetry.space_group_name_H-M   'P 1'
#
loop_
_entity.id
_entity.type
_entity.pdbx_description
1 polymer ?
#
loop_
_entity_poly.entity_id
_entity_poly.type
_entity_poly.pdbx_seq_one_letter_code
_entity_poly.pdbx_strand_id
1 'polypeptide(L)'
;MTADHTTPYAIYGFFRSFRGSLPDEQDFEDFVATLTITPLHAVIENVVPFFRRSTDPDLLTKFQVMIRQCEQNSAFESTFMRVCDALDMLQRVEKALRFDKRLMDEYLRAMQFDNASASHQQVWNGLQRFLNEDCDPNTKRRMERVFAEQKASDELGLNDDVLAVAHSLIGDDALYIEILETLQLNNRQNLPWDTVVDKIQRISSEKKPQVWPMLSRFLNDVHSGRDVSSLYWEEYLDDDIVNDEEYEPENDFSVIEQKFSEINLDADNVTVADSSVSQEQSREVIGAV
;
A
#
# COMPACT_ATOMS: atom_id res chain seq x y z
N MET A 1 -12.54 18.22 27.25
CA MET A 1 -12.79 17.67 25.90
C MET A 1 -11.42 17.40 25.28
N THR A 2 -10.84 16.23 25.58
CA THR A 2 -9.56 15.79 25.03
C THR A 2 -9.87 14.94 23.80
N ALA A 3 -9.51 15.43 22.61
CA ALA A 3 -9.70 14.68 21.38
C ALA A 3 -8.90 13.36 21.43
N ASP A 4 -9.48 12.32 20.84
CA ASP A 4 -9.05 10.92 20.75
C ASP A 4 -7.70 10.70 20.04
N HIS A 5 -6.63 11.32 20.53
CA HIS A 5 -5.27 11.14 20.02
C HIS A 5 -4.66 9.77 20.35
N THR A 6 -5.38 8.90 21.06
CA THR A 6 -4.90 7.60 21.54
C THR A 6 -5.51 6.40 20.80
N THR A 7 -6.32 6.63 19.77
CA THR A 7 -6.99 5.55 19.03
C THR A 7 -6.04 4.91 18.03
N PRO A 8 -6.23 3.61 17.67
CA PRO A 8 -5.47 2.96 16.61
C PRO A 8 -5.49 3.76 15.29
N TYR A 9 -6.63 4.38 14.96
CA TYR A 9 -6.74 5.23 13.78
C TYR A 9 -5.88 6.50 13.86
N ALA A 10 -5.81 7.16 15.03
CA ALA A 10 -4.95 8.32 15.21
C ALA A 10 -3.46 7.95 15.07
N ILE A 11 -3.06 6.79 15.59
CA ILE A 11 -1.70 6.26 15.47
C ILE A 11 -1.38 5.95 14.01
N TYR A 12 -2.26 5.21 13.32
CA TYR A 12 -2.10 4.89 11.91
C TYR A 12 -2.07 6.15 11.03
N GLY A 13 -2.98 7.08 11.28
CA GLY A 13 -3.04 8.37 10.58
C GLY A 13 -1.77 9.21 10.77
N PHE A 14 -1.14 9.15 11.94
CA PHE A 14 0.18 9.75 12.15
C PHE A 14 1.23 9.13 11.24
N PHE A 15 1.37 7.79 11.24
CA PHE A 15 2.35 7.10 10.40
C PHE A 15 2.11 7.31 8.90
N ARG A 16 0.84 7.27 8.48
CA ARG A 16 0.44 7.60 7.10
C ARG A 16 0.88 9.01 6.70
N SER A 17 0.65 9.99 7.57
CA SER A 17 1.06 11.38 7.33
C SER A 17 2.58 11.51 7.28
N PHE A 18 3.28 10.80 8.15
CA PHE A 18 4.75 10.79 8.18
C PHE A 18 5.35 10.17 6.93
N ARG A 19 4.87 9.00 6.51
CA ARG A 19 5.25 8.34 5.25
C ARG A 19 5.10 9.28 4.06
N GLY A 20 3.95 9.94 3.94
CA GLY A 20 3.68 10.89 2.85
C GLY A 20 4.46 12.22 2.94
N SER A 21 5.14 12.48 4.05
CA SER A 21 5.98 13.68 4.23
C SER A 21 7.45 13.44 3.92
N LEU A 22 7.86 12.18 3.73
CA LEU A 22 9.24 11.81 3.45
C LEU A 22 9.49 11.83 1.92
N PRO A 23 10.75 12.08 1.50
CA PRO A 23 11.10 12.13 0.08
C PRO A 23 11.16 10.75 -0.59
N ASP A 24 11.42 9.69 0.18
CA ASP A 24 11.59 8.32 -0.30
C ASP A 24 10.85 7.35 0.63
N GLU A 25 10.37 6.23 0.07
CA GLU A 25 9.79 5.12 0.81
C GLU A 25 10.84 4.41 1.68
N GLN A 26 12.08 4.28 1.20
CA GLN A 26 13.17 3.67 1.96
C GLN A 26 13.41 4.39 3.30
N ASP A 27 13.22 5.72 3.33
CA ASP A 27 13.31 6.49 4.57
C ASP A 27 12.25 6.08 5.59
N PHE A 28 11.05 5.74 5.12
CA PHE A 28 9.96 5.31 5.98
C PHE A 28 10.21 3.88 6.50
N GLU A 29 10.65 2.97 5.62
CA GLU A 29 11.03 1.61 6.01
C GLU A 29 12.15 1.60 7.05
N ASP A 30 13.21 2.38 6.83
CA ASP A 30 14.33 2.54 7.76
C ASP A 30 13.87 3.14 9.11
N PHE A 31 12.92 4.07 9.07
CA PHE A 31 12.31 4.63 10.28
C PHE A 31 11.53 3.57 11.06
N VAL A 32 10.68 2.76 10.40
CA VAL A 32 9.91 1.68 11.04
C VAL A 32 10.86 0.62 11.60
N ALA A 33 11.91 0.25 10.87
CA ALA A 33 12.95 -0.65 11.36
C ALA A 33 13.65 -0.08 12.60
N THR A 34 14.01 1.20 12.58
CA THR A 34 14.61 1.89 13.74
C THR A 34 13.68 1.87 14.94
N LEU A 35 12.39 2.14 14.73
CA LEU A 35 11.36 2.18 15.77
C LEU A 35 11.15 0.82 16.45
N THR A 36 11.23 -0.27 15.69
CA THR A 36 10.99 -1.64 16.18
C THR A 36 12.19 -2.25 16.91
N ILE A 37 13.43 -1.86 16.55
CA ILE A 37 14.65 -2.40 17.18
C ILE A 37 15.18 -1.53 18.33
N THR A 38 14.82 -0.25 18.38
CA THR A 38 15.37 0.70 19.36
C THR A 38 14.50 0.76 20.61
N PRO A 39 15.09 0.65 21.82
CA PRO A 39 14.35 0.87 23.06
C PRO A 39 13.68 2.26 23.10
N LEU A 40 12.44 2.32 23.60
CA LEU A 40 11.60 3.52 23.60
C LEU A 40 12.30 4.78 24.16
N HIS A 41 13.04 4.63 25.25
CA HIS A 41 13.76 5.75 25.91
C HIS A 41 14.88 6.37 25.03
N ALA A 42 15.35 5.66 24.01
CA ALA A 42 16.38 6.12 23.08
C ALA A 42 15.84 6.40 21.67
N VAL A 43 14.56 6.12 21.41
CA VAL A 43 14.02 6.12 20.05
C VAL A 43 14.04 7.51 19.42
N ILE A 44 13.72 8.55 20.20
CA ILE A 44 13.64 9.94 19.71
C ILE A 44 14.94 10.36 19.03
N GLU A 45 16.09 10.15 19.69
CA GLU A 45 17.39 10.56 19.16
C GLU A 45 17.74 9.84 17.85
N ASN A 46 17.35 8.57 17.74
CA ASN A 46 17.61 7.72 16.57
C ASN A 46 16.68 8.06 15.39
N VAL A 47 15.46 8.54 15.65
CA VAL A 47 14.51 8.84 14.58
C VAL A 47 14.51 10.31 14.11
N VAL A 48 15.11 11.23 14.89
CA VAL A 48 15.23 12.66 14.52
C VAL A 48 15.76 12.89 13.10
N PRO A 49 16.74 12.13 12.58
CA PRO A 49 17.20 12.29 11.19
C PRO A 49 16.07 12.16 10.15
N PHE A 50 15.14 11.23 10.32
CA PHE A 50 14.00 11.05 9.41
C PHE A 50 13.06 12.25 9.46
N PHE A 51 12.75 12.77 10.67
CA PHE A 51 11.93 13.96 10.82
C PHE A 51 12.55 15.23 10.25
N ARG A 52 13.88 15.32 10.16
CA ARG A 52 14.56 16.46 9.50
C ARG A 52 14.40 16.42 7.98
N ARG A 53 14.16 15.24 7.40
CA ARG A 53 13.89 15.05 5.97
C ARG A 53 12.42 15.22 5.63
N SER A 54 11.54 15.15 6.62
CA SER A 54 10.10 15.37 6.46
C SER A 54 9.78 16.80 6.02
N THR A 55 8.80 16.95 5.14
CA THR A 55 8.24 18.24 4.73
C THR A 55 7.32 18.87 5.78
N ASP A 56 6.89 18.12 6.81
CA ASP A 56 6.04 18.62 7.90
C ASP A 56 6.83 18.67 9.24
N PRO A 57 7.27 19.87 9.67
CA PRO A 57 8.07 20.03 10.88
C PRO A 57 7.28 19.74 12.18
N ASP A 58 5.95 19.75 12.13
CA ASP A 58 5.13 19.50 13.32
C ASP A 58 5.05 18.01 13.69
N LEU A 59 5.41 17.11 12.77
CA LEU A 59 5.35 15.66 12.99
C LEU A 59 6.31 15.20 14.08
N LEU A 60 7.49 15.80 14.21
CA LEU A 60 8.42 15.47 15.30
C LEU A 60 7.80 15.75 16.66
N THR A 61 7.12 16.90 16.80
CA THR A 61 6.47 17.29 18.06
C THR A 61 5.33 16.33 18.38
N LYS A 62 4.50 15.96 17.39
CA LYS A 62 3.43 14.97 17.56
C LYS A 62 4.00 13.61 17.97
N PHE A 63 5.08 13.17 17.33
CA PHE A 63 5.76 11.92 17.66
C PHE A 63 6.30 11.91 19.09
N GLN A 64 6.98 12.98 19.52
CA GLN A 64 7.47 13.12 20.89
C GLN A 64 6.35 13.04 21.92
N VAL A 65 5.17 13.60 21.62
CA VAL A 65 3.98 13.47 22.48
C VAL A 65 3.52 12.01 22.56
N MET A 66 3.46 11.30 21.43
CA MET A 66 3.08 9.88 21.39
C MET A 66 4.07 8.99 22.15
N ILE A 67 5.38 9.21 22.00
CA ILE A 67 6.40 8.45 22.73
C ILE A 67 6.30 8.68 24.24
N ARG A 68 6.10 9.93 24.69
CA ARG A 68 5.84 10.22 26.10
C ARG A 68 4.59 9.52 26.64
N GLN A 69 3.55 9.38 25.81
CA GLN A 69 2.35 8.62 26.19
C GLN A 69 2.64 7.13 26.30
N CYS A 70 3.47 6.57 25.42
CA CYS A 70 3.89 5.17 25.49
C CYS A 70 4.66 4.91 26.80
N GLU A 71 5.58 5.79 27.18
CA GLU A 71 6.35 5.69 28.43
C GLU A 71 5.46 5.73 29.70
N GLN A 72 4.30 6.39 29.62
CA GLN A 72 3.38 6.58 30.74
C GLN A 72 2.23 5.56 30.79
N ASN A 73 1.92 4.91 29.67
CA ASN A 73 0.76 4.05 29.53
C ASN A 73 1.10 2.82 28.68
N SER A 74 1.30 1.68 29.35
CA SER A 74 1.64 0.40 28.71
C SER A 74 0.56 -0.12 27.77
N ALA A 75 -0.71 0.21 27.99
CA ALA A 75 -1.79 -0.17 27.06
C ALA A 75 -1.69 0.63 25.76
N PHE A 76 -1.35 1.92 25.85
CA PHE A 76 -1.10 2.75 24.68
C PHE A 76 0.16 2.32 23.94
N GLU A 77 1.26 2.06 24.65
CA GLU A 77 2.49 1.48 24.08
C GLU A 77 2.19 0.19 23.30
N SER A 78 1.43 -0.74 23.90
CA SER A 78 1.05 -1.98 23.22
C SER A 78 0.21 -1.73 21.97
N THR A 79 -0.70 -0.75 21.99
CA THR A 79 -1.50 -0.37 20.82
C THR A 79 -0.62 0.24 19.74
N PHE A 80 0.30 1.13 20.12
CA PHE A 80 1.25 1.78 19.24
C PHE A 80 2.14 0.77 18.52
N MET A 81 2.74 -0.17 19.25
CA MET A 81 3.60 -1.20 18.66
C MET A 81 2.81 -2.11 17.70
N ARG A 82 1.60 -2.54 18.06
CA ARG A 82 0.78 -3.35 17.13
C ARG A 82 0.39 -2.63 15.85
N VAL A 83 0.13 -1.32 15.92
CA VAL A 83 -0.13 -0.52 14.72
C VAL A 83 1.14 -0.42 13.90
N CYS A 84 2.32 -0.21 14.52
CA CYS A 84 3.62 -0.22 13.84
C CYS A 84 3.86 -1.54 13.10
N ASP A 85 3.66 -2.67 13.78
CA ASP A 85 3.88 -4.00 13.23
C ASP A 85 2.92 -4.32 12.07
N ALA A 86 1.78 -3.63 11.99
CA ALA A 86 0.76 -3.86 10.97
C ALA A 86 0.77 -2.83 9.82
N LEU A 87 1.71 -1.87 9.80
CA LEU A 87 1.65 -0.71 8.89
C LEU A 87 1.47 -1.07 7.42
N ASP A 88 2.23 -2.04 6.93
CA ASP A 88 2.17 -2.45 5.52
C ASP A 88 0.81 -3.05 5.17
N MET A 89 0.31 -3.94 6.04
CA MET A 89 -1.01 -4.52 5.88
C MET A 89 -2.11 -3.45 5.96
N LEU A 90 -2.00 -2.50 6.89
CA LEU A 90 -2.95 -1.40 7.02
C LEU A 90 -2.98 -0.52 5.78
N GLN A 91 -1.84 -0.28 5.14
CA GLN A 91 -1.77 0.45 3.87
C GLN A 91 -2.44 -0.30 2.73
N ARG A 92 -2.22 -1.62 2.60
CA ARG A 92 -2.88 -2.46 1.59
C ARG A 92 -4.39 -2.46 1.77
N VAL A 93 -4.86 -2.58 3.02
CA VAL A 93 -6.27 -2.48 3.38
C VAL A 93 -6.82 -1.10 3.02
N GLU A 94 -6.14 -0.03 3.37
CA GLU A 94 -6.59 1.33 3.05
C GLU A 94 -6.74 1.55 1.54
N LYS A 95 -5.80 1.02 0.72
CA LYS A 95 -5.91 1.02 -0.75
C LYS A 95 -7.14 0.21 -1.22
N ALA A 96 -7.39 -0.98 -0.67
CA ALA A 96 -8.55 -1.80 -1.00
C ALA A 96 -9.89 -1.12 -0.64
N LEU A 97 -9.89 -0.37 0.47
CA LEU A 97 -11.00 0.48 0.92
C LEU A 97 -11.09 1.82 0.18
N ARG A 98 -10.22 2.07 -0.82
CA ARG A 98 -10.15 3.31 -1.61
C ARG A 98 -10.04 4.57 -0.73
N PHE A 99 -9.27 4.47 0.35
CA PHE A 99 -9.07 5.56 1.31
C PHE A 99 -10.37 6.05 1.99
N ASP A 100 -11.44 5.23 2.02
CA ASP A 100 -12.66 5.55 2.77
C ASP A 100 -12.36 5.51 4.28
N LYS A 101 -12.33 6.71 4.87
CA LYS A 101 -12.05 6.91 6.29
C LYS A 101 -13.02 6.16 7.20
N ARG A 102 -14.31 6.13 6.87
CA ARG A 102 -15.33 5.45 7.69
C ARG A 102 -15.08 3.95 7.68
N LEU A 103 -14.84 3.37 6.51
CA LEU A 103 -14.55 1.95 6.41
C LEU A 103 -13.23 1.58 7.10
N MET A 104 -12.21 2.44 7.02
CA MET A 104 -10.95 2.22 7.71
C MET A 104 -11.12 2.27 9.24
N ASP A 105 -11.93 3.20 9.76
CA ASP A 105 -12.28 3.27 11.17
C ASP A 105 -12.98 1.98 11.65
N GLU A 106 -13.96 1.48 10.90
CA GLU A 106 -14.66 0.24 11.25
C GLU A 106 -13.75 -1.00 11.12
N TYR A 107 -12.85 -1.03 10.13
CA TYR A 107 -11.85 -2.08 10.01
C TYR A 107 -10.90 -2.11 11.23
N LEU A 108 -10.35 -0.97 11.64
CA LEU A 108 -9.46 -0.89 12.80
C LEU A 108 -10.17 -1.29 14.10
N ARG A 109 -11.45 -0.95 14.24
CA ARG A 109 -12.28 -1.43 15.36
C ARG A 109 -12.48 -2.94 15.34
N ALA A 110 -12.71 -3.51 14.16
CA ALA A 110 -12.83 -4.96 13.99
C ALA A 110 -11.54 -5.69 14.37
N MET A 111 -10.38 -5.09 14.11
CA MET A 111 -9.06 -5.63 14.44
C MET A 111 -8.72 -5.56 15.94
N GLN A 112 -9.38 -4.69 16.71
CA GLN A 112 -9.21 -4.55 18.16
C GLN A 112 -7.75 -4.33 18.61
N PHE A 113 -6.99 -3.50 17.90
CA PHE A 113 -5.58 -3.22 18.22
C PHE A 113 -5.36 -2.68 19.65
N ASP A 114 -6.37 -1.99 20.19
CA ASP A 114 -6.41 -1.40 21.52
C ASP A 114 -6.83 -2.39 22.64
N ASN A 115 -7.22 -3.62 22.30
CA ASN A 115 -7.62 -4.65 23.25
C ASN A 115 -6.56 -5.76 23.33
N ALA A 116 -5.67 -5.68 24.32
CA ALA A 116 -4.63 -6.68 24.52
C ALA A 116 -5.10 -8.09 24.93
N SER A 117 -6.37 -8.23 25.30
CA SER A 117 -6.98 -9.52 25.65
C SER A 117 -7.89 -10.06 24.55
N ALA A 118 -7.92 -9.44 23.37
CA ALA A 118 -8.73 -9.92 22.25
C ALA A 118 -8.23 -11.29 21.78
N SER A 119 -9.12 -12.29 21.81
CA SER A 119 -8.82 -13.60 21.24
C SER A 119 -8.87 -13.55 19.72
N HIS A 120 -8.13 -14.45 19.06
CA HIS A 120 -8.18 -14.61 17.61
C HIS A 120 -9.61 -14.80 17.09
N GLN A 121 -10.44 -15.56 17.80
CA GLN A 121 -11.84 -15.77 17.43
C GLN A 121 -12.69 -14.48 17.53
N GLN A 122 -12.44 -13.61 18.51
CA GLN A 122 -13.14 -12.33 18.62
C GLN A 122 -12.77 -11.40 17.45
N VAL A 123 -11.47 -11.28 17.14
CA VAL A 123 -10.98 -10.48 16.01
C VAL A 123 -11.55 -11.02 14.70
N TRP A 124 -11.53 -12.35 14.51
CA TRP A 124 -12.07 -12.99 13.32
C TRP A 124 -13.57 -12.74 13.16
N ASN A 125 -14.35 -12.89 14.22
CA ASN A 125 -15.79 -12.60 14.19
C ASN A 125 -16.05 -11.11 13.89
N GLY A 126 -15.25 -10.20 14.45
CA GLY A 126 -15.32 -8.77 14.17
C GLY A 126 -15.04 -8.46 12.69
N LEU A 127 -13.98 -9.06 12.14
CA LEU A 127 -13.60 -8.91 10.74
C LEU A 127 -14.68 -9.48 9.80
N GLN A 128 -15.20 -10.68 10.10
CA GLN A 128 -16.29 -11.27 9.33
C GLN A 128 -17.54 -10.39 9.35
N ARG A 129 -17.86 -9.80 10.49
CA ARG A 129 -18.98 -8.86 10.61
C ARG A 129 -18.75 -7.63 9.72
N PHE A 130 -17.59 -6.98 9.84
CA PHE A 130 -17.23 -5.84 8.99
C PHE A 130 -17.34 -6.17 7.49
N LEU A 131 -16.76 -7.29 7.05
CA LEU A 131 -16.78 -7.69 5.64
C LEU A 131 -18.18 -7.98 5.11
N ASN A 132 -19.10 -8.45 5.96
CA ASN A 132 -20.44 -8.86 5.54
C ASN A 132 -21.52 -7.78 5.75
N GLU A 133 -21.32 -6.87 6.71
CA GLU A 133 -22.31 -5.84 7.08
C GLU A 133 -21.93 -4.45 6.57
N ASP A 134 -20.64 -4.09 6.57
CA ASP A 134 -20.19 -2.72 6.27
C ASP A 134 -19.63 -2.56 4.85
N CYS A 135 -19.15 -3.65 4.24
CA CYS A 135 -18.57 -3.65 2.89
C CYS A 135 -19.61 -4.05 1.83
N ASP A 136 -19.66 -3.29 0.74
CA ASP A 136 -20.34 -3.74 -0.48
C ASP A 136 -19.59 -4.93 -1.13
N PRO A 137 -20.23 -5.70 -2.02
CA PRO A 137 -19.61 -6.89 -2.63
C PRO A 137 -18.27 -6.63 -3.32
N ASN A 138 -18.07 -5.46 -3.95
CA ASN A 138 -16.82 -5.15 -4.63
C ASN A 138 -15.73 -4.80 -3.62
N THR A 139 -16.06 -4.04 -2.58
CA THR A 139 -15.12 -3.73 -1.50
C THR A 139 -14.72 -4.97 -0.72
N LYS A 140 -15.69 -5.84 -0.41
CA LYS A 140 -15.42 -7.14 0.21
C LYS A 140 -14.45 -7.97 -0.63
N ARG A 141 -14.66 -8.04 -1.95
CA ARG A 141 -13.79 -8.81 -2.85
C ARG A 141 -12.36 -8.25 -2.91
N ARG A 142 -12.19 -6.93 -2.95
CA ARG A 142 -10.85 -6.31 -2.87
C ARG A 142 -10.16 -6.60 -1.53
N MET A 143 -10.91 -6.62 -0.43
CA MET A 143 -10.37 -7.00 0.88
C MET A 143 -9.96 -8.47 0.93
N GLU A 144 -10.81 -9.38 0.42
CA GLU A 144 -10.50 -10.81 0.30
C GLU A 144 -9.24 -11.05 -0.54
N ARG A 145 -9.06 -10.26 -1.60
CA ARG A 145 -7.83 -10.26 -2.41
C ARG A 145 -6.60 -9.91 -1.58
N VAL A 146 -6.62 -8.80 -0.83
CA VAL A 146 -5.50 -8.39 0.02
C VAL A 146 -5.14 -9.49 1.03
N PHE A 147 -6.13 -10.17 1.62
CA PHE A 147 -5.87 -11.30 2.53
C PHE A 147 -5.29 -12.52 1.82
N ALA A 148 -5.77 -12.84 0.62
CA ALA A 148 -5.26 -13.95 -0.18
C ALA A 148 -3.82 -13.70 -0.64
N GLU A 149 -3.50 -12.48 -1.07
CA GLU A 149 -2.17 -12.04 -1.44
C GLU A 149 -1.20 -12.09 -0.26
N GLN A 150 -1.56 -11.55 0.91
CA GLN A 150 -0.72 -11.61 2.11
C GLN A 150 -0.38 -13.05 2.47
N LYS A 151 -1.39 -13.92 2.45
CA LYS A 151 -1.22 -15.34 2.74
C LYS A 151 -0.36 -16.05 1.70
N ALA A 152 -0.49 -15.69 0.43
CA ALA A 152 0.35 -16.23 -0.64
C ALA A 152 1.81 -15.75 -0.48
N SER A 153 2.04 -14.48 -0.13
CA SER A 153 3.36 -13.95 0.20
C SER A 153 4.00 -14.75 1.35
N ASP A 154 3.27 -14.93 2.45
CA ASP A 154 3.78 -15.62 3.64
C ASP A 154 4.07 -17.12 3.38
N GLU A 155 3.22 -17.79 2.60
CA GLU A 155 3.35 -19.24 2.37
C GLU A 155 4.28 -19.58 1.21
N LEU A 156 4.27 -18.79 0.14
CA LEU A 156 4.97 -19.09 -1.12
C LEU A 156 6.21 -18.20 -1.31
N GLY A 157 6.41 -17.18 -0.48
CA GLY A 157 7.52 -16.22 -0.62
C GLY A 157 7.38 -15.31 -1.83
N LEU A 158 6.16 -15.07 -2.32
CA LEU A 158 5.91 -14.18 -3.47
C LEU A 158 5.94 -12.73 -3.00
N ASN A 159 6.75 -11.89 -3.65
CA ASN A 159 6.76 -10.46 -3.38
C ASN A 159 5.56 -9.74 -4.01
N ASP A 160 5.34 -8.49 -3.62
CA ASP A 160 4.19 -7.69 -4.08
C ASP A 160 4.22 -7.44 -5.60
N ASP A 161 5.40 -7.33 -6.23
CA ASP A 161 5.54 -7.17 -7.68
C ASP A 161 5.04 -8.41 -8.45
N VAL A 162 5.45 -9.60 -8.02
CA VAL A 162 5.00 -10.88 -8.60
C VAL A 162 3.49 -11.02 -8.46
N LEU A 163 2.94 -10.64 -7.29
CA LEU A 163 1.51 -10.70 -7.04
C LEU A 163 0.73 -9.70 -7.92
N ALA A 164 1.29 -8.49 -8.12
CA ALA A 164 0.72 -7.48 -9.01
C ALA A 164 0.70 -7.92 -10.47
N VAL A 165 1.80 -8.50 -10.96
CA VAL A 165 1.88 -9.08 -12.32
C VAL A 165 0.83 -10.18 -12.48
N ALA A 166 0.77 -11.13 -11.54
CA ALA A 166 -0.24 -12.21 -11.58
C ALA A 166 -1.68 -11.67 -11.61
N HIS A 167 -1.96 -10.65 -10.79
CA HIS A 167 -3.28 -10.02 -10.75
C HIS A 167 -3.61 -9.35 -12.09
N SER A 168 -2.66 -8.63 -12.69
CA SER A 168 -2.83 -7.95 -13.98
C SER A 168 -3.11 -8.93 -15.12
N LEU A 169 -2.38 -10.05 -15.17
CA LEU A 169 -2.55 -11.11 -16.17
C LEU A 169 -3.94 -11.73 -16.10
N ILE A 170 -4.46 -11.92 -14.89
CA ILE A 170 -5.75 -12.57 -14.67
C ILE A 170 -6.90 -11.57 -14.87
N GLY A 171 -6.76 -10.34 -14.38
CA GLY A 171 -7.73 -9.26 -14.55
C GLY A 171 -9.13 -9.54 -13.98
N ASP A 172 -9.25 -10.54 -13.09
CA ASP A 172 -10.48 -10.93 -12.41
C ASP A 172 -10.15 -11.32 -10.97
N ASP A 173 -10.64 -10.54 -9.99
CA ASP A 173 -10.35 -10.76 -8.58
C ASP A 173 -10.81 -12.14 -8.08
N ALA A 174 -11.95 -12.65 -8.55
CA ALA A 174 -12.50 -13.92 -8.06
C ALA A 174 -11.69 -15.12 -8.57
N LEU A 175 -11.31 -15.10 -9.85
CA LEU A 175 -10.41 -16.08 -10.44
C LEU A 175 -9.01 -15.99 -9.83
N TYR A 176 -8.50 -14.77 -9.62
CA TYR A 176 -7.19 -14.54 -9.02
C TYR A 176 -7.10 -15.10 -7.59
N ILE A 177 -8.10 -14.82 -6.74
CA ILE A 177 -8.16 -15.37 -5.38
C ILE A 177 -8.16 -16.90 -5.41
N GLU A 178 -8.98 -17.53 -6.27
CA GLU A 178 -9.05 -18.99 -6.37
C GLU A 178 -7.72 -19.61 -6.85
N ILE A 179 -7.00 -18.93 -7.74
CA ILE A 179 -5.67 -19.35 -8.18
C ILE A 179 -4.67 -19.28 -7.03
N LEU A 180 -4.64 -18.17 -6.26
CA LEU A 180 -3.77 -18.05 -5.08
C LEU A 180 -4.07 -19.13 -4.04
N GLU A 181 -5.35 -19.39 -3.75
CA GLU A 181 -5.76 -20.47 -2.83
C GLU A 181 -5.35 -21.85 -3.34
N THR A 182 -5.39 -22.07 -4.66
CA THR A 182 -4.96 -23.32 -5.28
C THR A 182 -3.45 -23.49 -5.20
N LEU A 183 -2.67 -22.42 -5.40
CA LEU A 183 -1.20 -22.45 -5.27
C LEU A 183 -0.76 -22.85 -3.86
N GLN A 184 -1.46 -22.37 -2.83
CA GLN A 184 -1.19 -22.71 -1.44
C GLN A 184 -1.35 -24.21 -1.13
N LEU A 185 -2.05 -24.97 -1.97
CA LEU A 185 -2.17 -26.42 -1.81
C LEU A 185 -0.83 -27.14 -1.95
N ASN A 186 0.13 -26.58 -2.69
CA ASN A 186 1.49 -27.11 -2.79
C ASN A 186 2.10 -27.19 -1.38
N ASN A 187 2.12 -26.09 -0.63
CA ASN A 187 2.77 -26.04 0.67
C ASN A 187 1.90 -26.64 1.79
N ARG A 188 0.59 -26.42 1.78
CA ARG A 188 -0.32 -26.86 2.85
C ARG A 188 -0.64 -28.35 2.82
N GLN A 189 -0.75 -28.93 1.62
CA GLN A 189 -1.14 -30.33 1.43
C GLN A 189 -0.02 -31.16 0.81
N ASN A 190 1.16 -30.57 0.60
CA ASN A 190 2.30 -31.21 -0.05
C ASN A 190 1.92 -31.78 -1.44
N LEU A 191 1.04 -31.07 -2.15
CA LEU A 191 0.59 -31.47 -3.48
C LEU A 191 1.69 -31.18 -4.49
N PRO A 192 2.03 -32.12 -5.39
CA PRO A 192 3.02 -31.86 -6.43
C PRO A 192 2.66 -30.64 -7.27
N TRP A 193 3.68 -29.86 -7.66
CA TRP A 193 3.51 -28.65 -8.46
C TRP A 193 2.66 -28.89 -9.72
N ASP A 194 2.95 -29.95 -10.46
CA ASP A 194 2.19 -30.32 -11.67
C ASP A 194 0.70 -30.53 -11.38
N THR A 195 0.35 -31.12 -10.23
CA THR A 195 -1.05 -31.32 -9.84
C THR A 195 -1.75 -30.01 -9.48
N VAL A 196 -1.01 -29.05 -8.93
CA VAL A 196 -1.51 -27.69 -8.65
C VAL A 196 -1.71 -26.93 -9.96
N VAL A 197 -0.75 -27.00 -10.87
CA VAL A 197 -0.83 -26.39 -12.21
C VAL A 197 -1.99 -26.97 -13.02
N ASP A 198 -2.18 -28.29 -13.04
CA ASP A 198 -3.32 -28.94 -13.71
C ASP A 198 -4.67 -28.45 -13.17
N LYS A 199 -4.77 -28.24 -11.85
CA LYS A 199 -5.98 -27.67 -11.24
C LYS A 199 -6.20 -26.22 -11.69
N ILE A 200 -5.16 -25.40 -11.69
CA ILE A 200 -5.23 -24.01 -12.16
C ILE A 200 -5.59 -23.96 -13.64
N GLN A 201 -5.05 -24.86 -14.47
CA GLN A 201 -5.41 -24.99 -15.88
C GLN A 201 -6.90 -25.25 -16.04
N ARG A 202 -7.45 -26.18 -15.26
CA ARG A 202 -8.87 -26.50 -15.32
C ARG A 202 -9.73 -25.30 -14.94
N ILE A 203 -9.40 -24.62 -13.84
CA ILE A 203 -10.12 -23.44 -13.35
C ILE A 203 -10.10 -22.32 -14.40
N SER A 204 -8.90 -22.00 -14.93
CA SER A 204 -8.74 -20.97 -15.96
C SER A 204 -9.42 -21.34 -17.27
N SER A 205 -9.35 -22.60 -17.70
CA SER A 205 -10.03 -23.07 -18.92
C SER A 205 -11.55 -22.98 -18.82
N GLU A 206 -12.12 -23.22 -17.63
CA GLU A 206 -13.55 -23.13 -17.40
C GLU A 206 -14.05 -21.68 -17.31
N LYS A 207 -13.25 -20.75 -16.76
CA LYS A 207 -13.68 -19.37 -16.47
C LYS A 207 -13.17 -18.32 -17.45
N LYS A 208 -11.90 -18.42 -17.86
CA LYS A 208 -11.20 -17.42 -18.69
C LYS A 208 -10.05 -18.08 -19.48
N PRO A 209 -10.37 -18.91 -20.49
CA PRO A 209 -9.39 -19.77 -21.17
C PRO A 209 -8.26 -18.99 -21.85
N GLN A 210 -8.51 -17.76 -22.28
CA GLN A 210 -7.53 -16.90 -22.92
C GLN A 210 -6.36 -16.50 -22.01
N VAL A 211 -6.50 -16.57 -20.68
CA VAL A 211 -5.44 -16.23 -19.73
C VAL A 211 -4.42 -17.36 -19.58
N TRP A 212 -4.79 -18.61 -19.90
CA TRP A 212 -3.97 -19.78 -19.63
C TRP A 212 -2.57 -19.76 -20.26
N PRO A 213 -2.38 -19.37 -21.55
CA PRO A 213 -1.05 -19.35 -22.16
C PRO A 213 -0.05 -18.50 -21.36
N MET A 214 -0.44 -17.27 -21.00
CA MET A 214 0.40 -16.36 -20.23
C MET A 214 0.56 -16.83 -18.78
N LEU A 215 -0.53 -17.25 -18.14
CA LEU A 215 -0.51 -17.74 -16.76
C LEU A 215 0.38 -18.99 -16.60
N SER A 216 0.33 -19.92 -17.55
CA SER A 216 1.15 -21.14 -17.51
C SER A 216 2.64 -20.82 -17.59
N ARG A 217 3.02 -19.84 -18.40
CA ARG A 217 4.40 -19.35 -18.50
C ARG A 217 4.84 -18.64 -17.23
N PHE A 218 4.00 -17.76 -16.70
CA PHE A 218 4.23 -17.09 -15.42
C PHE A 218 4.45 -18.09 -14.28
N LEU A 219 3.57 -19.10 -14.15
CA LEU A 219 3.71 -20.14 -13.15
C LEU A 219 5.01 -20.93 -13.29
N ASN A 220 5.44 -21.23 -14.52
CA ASN A 220 6.73 -21.89 -14.76
C ASN A 220 7.92 -21.01 -14.35
N ASP A 221 7.87 -19.71 -14.60
CA ASP A 221 8.93 -18.78 -14.20
C ASP A 221 8.99 -18.64 -12.67
N VAL A 222 7.84 -18.54 -11.99
CA VAL A 222 7.74 -18.61 -10.52
C VAL A 222 8.34 -19.91 -9.97
N HIS A 223 7.97 -21.06 -10.53
CA HIS A 223 8.45 -22.36 -10.04
C HIS A 223 9.96 -22.56 -10.25
N SER A 224 10.48 -22.07 -11.38
CA SER A 224 11.90 -22.17 -11.72
C SER A 224 12.78 -21.15 -11.01
N GLY A 225 12.20 -20.22 -10.24
CA GLY A 225 12.91 -19.16 -9.55
C GLY A 225 13.56 -18.15 -10.51
N ARG A 226 13.01 -18.01 -11.72
CA ARG A 226 13.43 -16.97 -12.67
C ARG A 226 12.94 -15.61 -12.18
N ASP A 227 13.57 -14.54 -12.65
CA ASP A 227 13.11 -13.20 -12.35
C ASP A 227 11.71 -12.98 -12.93
N VAL A 228 10.79 -12.54 -12.08
CA VAL A 228 9.37 -12.29 -12.40
C VAL A 228 9.04 -10.81 -12.12
N SER A 229 10.05 -9.93 -12.17
CA SER A 229 9.87 -8.49 -11.96
C SER A 229 8.85 -7.88 -12.93
N SER A 230 8.16 -6.83 -12.48
CA SER A 230 7.15 -6.09 -13.27
C SER A 230 7.72 -5.65 -14.63
N LEU A 231 8.96 -5.17 -14.64
CA LEU A 231 9.65 -4.69 -15.85
C LEU A 231 9.86 -5.79 -16.90
N TYR A 232 10.15 -7.03 -16.47
CA TYR A 232 10.28 -8.15 -17.40
C TYR A 232 8.92 -8.46 -18.04
N TRP A 233 7.86 -8.55 -17.25
CA TRP A 233 6.54 -8.90 -17.77
C TRP A 233 5.82 -7.76 -18.50
N GLU A 234 6.10 -6.49 -18.19
CA GLU A 234 5.62 -5.32 -18.94
C GLU A 234 6.12 -5.34 -20.39
N GLU A 235 7.42 -5.60 -20.61
CA GLU A 235 8.01 -5.71 -21.96
C GLU A 235 7.41 -6.90 -22.74
N TYR A 236 7.07 -8.01 -22.07
CA TYR A 236 6.42 -9.16 -22.71
C TYR A 236 4.94 -8.96 -23.02
N LEU A 237 4.22 -8.20 -22.18
CA LEU A 237 2.81 -7.90 -22.42
C LEU A 237 2.66 -6.99 -23.64
N ASP A 238 3.59 -6.06 -23.86
CA ASP A 238 3.59 -5.18 -25.03
C ASP A 238 3.87 -5.93 -26.35
N ASP A 239 4.71 -6.96 -26.35
CA ASP A 239 5.06 -7.70 -27.58
C ASP A 239 3.99 -8.74 -28.01
N ASP A 240 3.24 -9.33 -27.06
CA ASP A 240 2.22 -10.37 -27.36
C ASP A 240 0.78 -9.81 -27.52
N ILE A 241 0.49 -8.58 -27.06
CA ILE A 241 -0.86 -7.95 -27.20
C ILE A 241 -1.09 -7.32 -28.59
N VAL A 242 -0.04 -7.13 -29.41
CA VAL A 242 -0.15 -6.46 -30.73
C VAL A 242 -0.80 -7.36 -31.82
N ASN A 243 -1.18 -8.61 -31.52
CA ASN A 243 -1.62 -9.56 -32.55
C ASN A 243 -3.03 -10.15 -32.43
N ASP A 244 -3.89 -9.68 -31.53
CA ASP A 244 -5.32 -10.00 -31.59
C ASP A 244 -6.16 -8.73 -31.48
N GLU A 245 -6.73 -8.33 -32.63
CA GLU A 245 -7.72 -7.27 -32.76
C GLU A 245 -8.92 -7.53 -31.83
N GLU A 246 -9.44 -6.45 -31.23
CA GLU A 246 -10.75 -6.37 -30.57
C GLU A 246 -10.83 -6.87 -29.10
N TYR A 247 -10.07 -6.22 -28.21
CA TYR A 247 -10.47 -6.03 -26.82
C TYR A 247 -10.56 -4.53 -26.55
N GLU A 248 -11.77 -4.00 -26.37
CA GLU A 248 -11.97 -2.71 -25.69
C GLU A 248 -12.15 -2.99 -24.19
N PRO A 249 -11.09 -2.91 -23.36
CA PRO A 249 -11.28 -2.78 -21.93
C PRO A 249 -11.64 -1.31 -21.66
N GLU A 250 -12.90 -1.06 -21.30
CA GLU A 250 -13.27 0.19 -20.64
C GLU A 250 -12.38 0.36 -19.39
N ASN A 251 -11.39 1.25 -19.51
CA ASN A 251 -10.69 2.02 -18.48
C ASN A 251 -10.17 1.28 -17.23
N ASP A 252 -8.94 0.76 -17.34
CA ASP A 252 -7.95 0.88 -16.25
C ASP A 252 -6.49 1.04 -16.74
N PHE A 253 -6.21 0.92 -18.04
CA PHE A 253 -4.89 1.19 -18.61
C PHE A 253 -4.57 2.69 -18.80
N SER A 254 -5.60 3.53 -18.99
CA SER A 254 -5.44 4.99 -19.19
C SER A 254 -5.01 5.76 -17.93
N VAL A 255 -5.06 5.14 -16.75
CA VAL A 255 -4.66 5.78 -15.48
C VAL A 255 -3.16 5.66 -15.21
N ILE A 256 -2.49 4.67 -15.82
CA ILE A 256 -1.06 4.41 -15.59
C ILE A 256 -0.19 5.30 -16.49
N GLU A 257 -0.53 5.48 -17.77
CA GLU A 257 0.22 6.38 -18.66
C GLU A 257 0.00 7.88 -18.33
N GLN A 258 -1.19 8.28 -17.91
CA GLN A 258 -1.49 9.71 -17.70
C GLN A 258 -0.87 10.29 -16.42
N LYS A 259 -0.45 9.45 -15.46
CA LYS A 259 0.19 9.90 -14.21
C LYS A 259 1.71 10.06 -14.28
N PHE A 260 2.36 9.55 -15.33
CA PHE A 260 3.81 9.74 -15.55
C PHE A 260 4.12 10.80 -16.61
N SER A 261 3.15 11.26 -17.41
CA SER A 261 3.33 12.37 -18.36
C SER A 261 3.20 13.78 -17.75
N GLU A 262 2.65 13.92 -16.52
CA GLU A 262 2.51 15.23 -15.86
C GLU A 262 3.67 15.61 -14.92
N ILE A 263 4.75 14.83 -14.92
CA ILE A 263 6.00 15.20 -14.23
C ILE A 263 7.12 15.28 -15.27
N ASN A 264 7.11 16.35 -16.07
CA ASN A 264 8.38 16.94 -16.48
C ASN A 264 8.32 18.47 -16.55
N LEU A 265 9.27 19.02 -15.83
CA LEU A 265 9.68 20.41 -15.70
C LEU A 265 9.96 21.03 -17.08
N ASP A 266 9.18 22.04 -17.46
CA ASP A 266 9.68 23.08 -18.37
C ASP A 266 10.30 24.20 -17.54
N ALA A 267 11.57 24.00 -17.20
CA ALA A 267 12.53 25.07 -16.95
C ALA A 267 13.63 24.94 -18.00
N ASP A 268 13.55 25.71 -19.10
CA ASP A 268 14.41 26.89 -19.26
C ASP A 268 14.37 27.53 -20.67
N ASN A 269 14.38 28.87 -20.63
CA ASN A 269 15.00 29.81 -21.57
C ASN A 269 14.49 29.96 -23.02
N VAL A 270 13.87 31.13 -23.28
CA VAL A 270 14.34 32.05 -24.32
C VAL A 270 14.30 33.50 -23.80
N THR A 271 15.44 34.18 -23.92
CA THR A 271 15.73 35.58 -23.60
C THR A 271 15.48 36.52 -24.81
N VAL A 272 15.41 37.84 -24.53
CA VAL A 272 15.59 39.02 -25.43
C VAL A 272 14.33 39.43 -26.24
N ALA A 273 13.85 40.68 -26.35
CA ALA A 273 14.38 42.03 -26.15
C ALA A 273 13.28 43.06 -25.81
N ASP A 274 13.67 44.03 -24.97
CA ASP A 274 13.53 45.49 -25.07
C ASP A 274 12.30 46.14 -25.75
N SER A 275 11.59 47.00 -25.01
CA SER A 275 11.43 48.43 -25.39
C SER A 275 10.61 49.27 -24.39
N SER A 276 11.24 50.40 -24.01
CA SER A 276 10.66 51.73 -23.72
C SER A 276 9.88 52.02 -22.41
N VAL A 277 10.62 52.58 -21.44
CA VAL A 277 10.56 53.99 -20.96
C VAL A 277 9.19 54.62 -20.63
N SER A 278 9.00 54.97 -19.35
CA SER A 278 8.81 56.35 -18.81
C SER A 278 8.74 56.24 -17.26
N GLN A 279 9.70 56.77 -16.48
CA GLN A 279 9.64 58.10 -15.80
C GLN A 279 8.26 58.37 -15.18
N GLU A 280 8.05 58.78 -13.94
CA GLU A 280 8.80 59.50 -12.90
C GLU A 280 7.75 59.59 -11.76
N GLN A 281 8.03 59.44 -10.47
CA GLN A 281 8.34 60.58 -9.58
C GLN A 281 8.51 60.12 -8.14
N SER A 282 9.42 60.84 -7.48
CA SER A 282 10.01 60.64 -6.17
C SER A 282 9.23 61.25 -5.00
N ARG A 283 9.73 60.93 -3.78
CA ARG A 283 9.63 61.60 -2.46
C ARG A 283 8.77 60.86 -1.43
N GLU A 284 9.32 60.16 -0.44
CA GLU A 284 10.22 60.56 0.67
C GLU A 284 9.51 61.41 1.75
N VAL A 285 9.70 60.99 3.03
CA VAL A 285 9.77 61.79 4.27
C VAL A 285 8.59 61.76 5.29
N ILE A 286 8.84 61.00 6.39
CA ILE A 286 8.72 61.32 7.85
C ILE A 286 7.35 61.63 8.50
N GLY A 287 6.96 60.77 9.47
CA GLY A 287 6.84 61.11 10.91
C GLY A 287 5.54 61.68 11.50
N ALA A 288 5.12 61.02 12.59
CA ALA A 288 4.37 61.48 13.77
C ALA A 288 2.94 62.05 13.60
N VAL A 289 1.96 61.37 14.22
CA VAL A 289 1.34 61.76 15.52
C VAL A 289 1.02 60.50 16.30
#